data_AF-A0A660NE03-F1
#
_entry.id   AF-A0A660NE03-F1
#
_cell.length_a   1.000
_cell.length_b   1.000
_cell.length_c   1.000
_cell.angle_alpha   90.00
_cell.angle_beta   90.00
_cell.angle_gamma   90.00
#
_symmetry.space_group_name_H-M   'P 1'
#
loop_
_entity.id
_entity.type
_entity.pdbx_description
1 polymer ?
#
loop_
_entity_poly.entity_id
_entity_poly.type
_entity_poly.pdbx_seq_one_letter_code
_entity_poly.pdbx_strand_id
1 'polypeptide(L)'
;MLVYIRGAGDLASGIGVRLHNAGLRVVMSDLEVPTAVRRSVSFSEAIRLGRMEVEGVEAVLARDILEAQEIIDRGQIPVLVDSTGKVVRQMKPDVEIDAIVAKKNLGTKISDASVVIGVGPGFCAGKDCHAVIESMRGHTLGRAIYEGSAIENTGIPGNIAGFTVERVFRAPKAGKFCGKKTFGDLVKRGEVVAFVDQLPIVASIDGMIRGMLQDGVEVFEGMKCGDIDPRGEQANYTMCSDKAFAIAGGVLEAIVKMKVS
;
A
#
# COMPACT_ATOMS: atom_id res chain seq x y z
N MET A 1 -21.61 3.77 6.42
CA MET A 1 -20.97 2.57 5.83
C MET A 1 -19.59 2.39 6.44
N LEU A 2 -19.23 1.17 6.85
CA LEU A 2 -17.89 0.80 7.32
C LEU A 2 -17.14 0.07 6.19
N VAL A 3 -15.95 0.54 5.86
CA VAL A 3 -15.07 -0.04 4.84
C VAL A 3 -13.82 -0.59 5.51
N TYR A 4 -13.54 -1.86 5.30
CA TYR A 4 -12.29 -2.49 5.69
C TYR A 4 -11.33 -2.53 4.50
N ILE A 5 -10.12 -1.99 4.67
CA ILE A 5 -9.02 -2.14 3.71
C ILE A 5 -7.99 -3.09 4.30
N ARG A 6 -7.83 -4.26 3.69
CA ARG A 6 -6.77 -5.21 4.02
C ARG A 6 -5.47 -4.70 3.39
N GLY A 7 -4.49 -4.41 4.24
CA GLY A 7 -3.24 -3.73 3.90
C GLY A 7 -3.28 -2.24 4.25
N ALA A 8 -2.15 -1.68 4.66
CA ALA A 8 -1.98 -0.25 4.97
C ALA A 8 -0.71 0.36 4.34
N GLY A 9 -0.14 -0.28 3.31
CA GLY A 9 0.95 0.28 2.50
C GLY A 9 0.51 1.43 1.58
N ASP A 10 1.42 1.93 0.74
CA ASP A 10 1.25 3.11 -0.14
C ASP A 10 -0.09 3.14 -0.92
N LEU A 11 -0.40 2.07 -1.67
CA LEU A 11 -1.63 2.03 -2.47
C LEU A 11 -2.89 1.97 -1.59
N ALA A 12 -2.87 1.13 -0.56
CA ALA A 12 -3.98 1.00 0.38
C ALA A 12 -4.25 2.31 1.13
N SER A 13 -3.19 3.05 1.48
CA SER A 13 -3.29 4.34 2.16
C SER A 13 -3.90 5.41 1.25
N GLY A 14 -3.50 5.46 -0.02
CA GLY A 14 -4.15 6.37 -0.98
C GLY A 14 -5.64 6.05 -1.20
N ILE A 15 -6.04 4.77 -1.13
CA ILE A 15 -7.46 4.39 -1.08
C ILE A 15 -8.10 4.90 0.21
N GLY A 16 -7.49 4.65 1.37
CA GLY A 16 -7.96 5.10 2.68
C GLY A 16 -8.20 6.61 2.74
N VAL A 17 -7.24 7.42 2.27
CA VAL A 17 -7.34 8.89 2.19
C VAL A 17 -8.56 9.31 1.39
N ARG A 18 -8.79 8.72 0.21
CA ARG A 18 -9.91 9.11 -0.67
C ARG A 18 -11.26 8.69 -0.12
N LEU A 19 -11.36 7.49 0.45
CA LEU A 19 -12.60 7.00 1.05
C LEU A 19 -12.96 7.78 2.31
N HIS A 20 -11.98 8.10 3.16
CA HIS A 20 -12.18 8.94 4.34
C HIS A 20 -12.65 10.35 3.96
N ASN A 21 -11.98 11.00 2.99
CA ASN A 21 -12.40 12.31 2.48
C ASN A 21 -13.76 12.28 1.77
N ALA A 22 -14.22 11.12 1.29
CA ALA A 22 -15.56 10.92 0.77
C ALA A 22 -16.62 10.69 1.88
N GLY A 23 -16.24 10.78 3.16
CA GLY A 23 -17.11 10.63 4.31
C GLY A 23 -17.36 9.17 4.74
N LEU A 24 -16.57 8.22 4.25
CA LEU A 24 -16.70 6.81 4.64
C LEU A 24 -15.89 6.53 5.91
N ARG A 25 -16.43 5.66 6.77
CA ARG A 25 -15.70 5.16 7.94
C ARG A 25 -14.77 4.05 7.47
N VAL A 26 -13.47 4.22 7.64
CA VAL A 26 -12.44 3.30 7.14
C VAL A 26 -11.73 2.65 8.32
N VAL A 27 -11.50 1.34 8.26
CA VAL A 27 -10.58 0.60 9.13
C VAL A 27 -9.57 -0.13 8.26
N MET A 28 -8.32 -0.19 8.69
CA MET A 28 -7.25 -0.86 7.96
C MET A 28 -6.56 -1.91 8.82
N SER A 29 -5.88 -2.86 8.20
CA SER A 29 -4.95 -3.74 8.91
C SER A 29 -3.68 -3.97 8.11
N ASP A 30 -2.60 -4.34 8.81
CA ASP A 30 -1.35 -4.75 8.18
C ASP A 30 -0.62 -5.81 9.05
N LEU A 31 0.59 -6.16 8.63
CA LEU A 31 1.54 -6.99 9.35
C LEU A 31 2.05 -6.26 10.61
N GLU A 32 2.42 -7.03 11.63
CA GLU A 32 3.09 -6.50 12.84
C GLU A 32 4.37 -5.74 12.50
N VAL A 33 5.10 -6.23 11.50
CA VAL A 33 6.25 -5.55 10.92
C VAL A 33 5.91 -5.20 9.47
N PRO A 34 5.43 -3.98 9.20
CA PRO A 34 5.08 -3.55 7.84
C PRO A 34 6.26 -3.64 6.89
N THR A 35 5.99 -3.88 5.61
CA THR A 35 7.03 -3.95 4.57
C THR A 35 6.88 -2.88 3.49
N ALA A 36 6.03 -1.88 3.75
CA ALA A 36 5.86 -0.74 2.84
C ALA A 36 7.16 0.07 2.77
N VAL A 37 7.69 0.28 1.56
CA VAL A 37 8.88 1.12 1.37
C VAL A 37 8.56 2.61 1.33
N ARG A 38 7.40 3.01 0.79
CA ARG A 38 6.98 4.43 0.75
C ARG A 38 6.31 4.82 2.07
N ARG A 39 7.07 4.69 3.16
CA ARG A 39 6.60 4.87 4.54
C ARG A 39 6.06 6.26 4.83
N SER A 40 6.63 7.30 4.19
CA SER A 40 6.17 8.69 4.29
C SER A 40 4.73 8.92 3.84
N VAL A 41 4.11 7.95 3.15
CA VAL A 41 2.72 8.01 2.67
C VAL A 41 1.96 6.69 2.92
N SER A 42 2.38 5.92 3.93
CA SER A 42 1.76 4.64 4.27
C SER A 42 1.26 4.64 5.71
N PHE A 43 -0.05 4.46 5.89
CA PHE A 43 -0.68 4.35 7.21
C PHE A 43 -0.18 3.16 8.03
N SER A 44 0.45 2.17 7.40
CA SER A 44 1.14 1.09 8.10
C SER A 44 2.18 1.58 9.11
N GLU A 45 2.74 2.80 8.93
CA GLU A 45 3.66 3.38 9.91
C GLU A 45 2.99 3.65 11.26
N ALA A 46 1.66 3.77 11.33
CA ALA A 46 0.95 3.89 12.60
C ALA A 46 1.22 2.69 13.51
N ILE A 47 1.45 1.48 12.96
CA ILE A 47 1.79 0.29 13.75
C ILE A 47 3.10 0.50 14.54
N ARG A 48 4.08 1.18 13.95
CA ARG A 48 5.39 1.42 14.57
C ARG A 48 5.42 2.69 15.42
N LEU A 49 4.72 3.73 14.97
CA LEU A 49 4.78 5.08 15.55
C LEU A 49 3.58 5.42 16.45
N GLY A 50 2.58 4.55 16.52
CA GLY A 50 1.28 4.80 17.16
C GLY A 50 0.32 5.63 16.33
N ARG A 51 0.83 6.49 15.43
CA ARG A 51 0.04 7.31 14.50
C ARG A 51 0.79 7.62 13.21
N MET A 52 0.07 7.98 12.16
CA MET A 52 0.61 8.46 10.89
C MET A 52 -0.38 9.41 10.23
N GLU A 53 0.10 10.54 9.72
CA GLU A 53 -0.72 11.45 8.91
C GLU A 53 -0.30 11.35 7.43
N VAL A 54 -1.27 11.21 6.53
CA VAL A 54 -1.06 11.24 5.09
C VAL A 54 -2.08 12.19 4.48
N GLU A 55 -1.61 13.28 3.87
CA GLU A 55 -2.43 14.29 3.20
C GLU A 55 -3.60 14.80 4.07
N GLY A 56 -3.33 15.10 5.34
CA GLY A 56 -4.30 15.63 6.30
C GLY A 56 -5.25 14.59 6.90
N VAL A 57 -5.10 13.31 6.57
CA VAL A 57 -5.84 12.20 7.18
C VAL A 57 -4.97 11.50 8.20
N GLU A 58 -5.43 11.42 9.45
CA GLU A 58 -4.71 10.75 10.54
C GLU A 58 -5.17 9.29 10.68
N ALA A 59 -4.20 8.39 10.69
CA ALA A 59 -4.35 6.99 11.03
C ALA A 59 -3.69 6.68 12.38
N VAL A 60 -4.32 5.83 13.19
CA VAL A 60 -3.91 5.55 14.57
C VAL A 60 -3.89 4.04 14.81
N LEU A 61 -2.87 3.53 15.51
CA LEU A 61 -2.82 2.13 15.91
C LEU A 61 -3.96 1.82 16.89
N ALA A 62 -4.76 0.82 16.56
CA ALA A 62 -5.79 0.27 17.43
C ALA A 62 -5.34 -1.09 17.98
N ARG A 63 -5.47 -1.29 19.29
CA ARG A 63 -5.15 -2.56 19.97
C ARG A 63 -6.22 -3.63 19.75
N ASP A 64 -7.47 -3.21 19.62
CA ASP A 64 -8.62 -4.08 19.43
C ASP A 64 -9.77 -3.37 18.71
N ILE A 65 -10.88 -4.10 18.52
CA ILE A 65 -12.06 -3.60 17.80
C ILE A 65 -12.80 -2.48 18.53
N LEU A 66 -12.69 -2.39 19.86
CA LEU A 66 -13.36 -1.34 20.65
C LEU A 66 -12.61 -0.02 20.46
N GLU A 67 -11.29 -0.06 20.61
CA GLU A 67 -10.44 1.11 20.35
C GLU A 67 -10.51 1.53 18.87
N ALA A 68 -10.62 0.57 17.94
CA ALA A 68 -10.83 0.89 16.54
C ALA A 68 -12.14 1.68 16.31
N GLN A 69 -13.22 1.30 17.00
CA GLN A 69 -14.49 2.02 16.92
C GLN A 69 -14.37 3.45 17.49
N GLU A 70 -13.69 3.62 18.63
CA GLU A 70 -13.45 4.95 19.22
C GLU A 70 -12.63 5.86 18.28
N ILE A 71 -11.62 5.31 17.60
CA ILE A 71 -10.81 6.05 16.62
C ILE A 71 -11.68 6.49 15.43
N ILE A 72 -12.54 5.59 14.93
CA ILE A 72 -13.50 5.93 13.86
C ILE A 72 -14.44 7.06 14.29
N ASP A 73 -14.95 7.00 15.51
CA ASP A 73 -15.90 8.00 16.03
C ASP A 73 -15.25 9.37 16.23
N ARG A 74 -13.92 9.42 16.38
CA ARG A 74 -13.11 10.65 16.34
C ARG A 74 -12.79 11.14 14.92
N GLY A 75 -13.27 10.46 13.89
CA GLY A 75 -13.02 10.82 12.49
C GLY A 75 -11.61 10.47 12.01
N GLN A 76 -10.96 9.48 12.62
CA GLN A 76 -9.61 9.00 12.25
C GLN A 76 -9.69 7.57 11.66
N ILE A 77 -8.60 7.10 11.05
CA ILE A 77 -8.52 5.73 10.50
C ILE A 77 -7.80 4.80 11.49
N PRO A 78 -8.46 3.83 12.14
CA PRO A 78 -7.75 2.80 12.90
C PRO A 78 -6.98 1.86 11.99
N VAL A 79 -5.76 1.51 12.42
CA VAL A 79 -4.91 0.48 11.81
C VAL A 79 -4.68 -0.62 12.85
N LEU A 80 -5.09 -1.85 12.54
CA LEU A 80 -4.87 -3.01 13.41
C LEU A 80 -3.71 -3.88 12.91
N VAL A 81 -2.98 -4.48 13.84
CA VAL A 81 -2.05 -5.58 13.53
C VAL A 81 -2.86 -6.86 13.30
N ASP A 82 -3.20 -7.14 12.05
CA ASP A 82 -3.98 -8.31 11.64
C ASP A 82 -3.69 -8.69 10.19
N SER A 83 -2.73 -9.60 10.00
CA SER A 83 -2.29 -10.09 8.69
C SER A 83 -3.35 -10.94 7.97
N THR A 84 -4.31 -11.48 8.72
CA THR A 84 -5.34 -12.38 8.21
C THR A 84 -6.66 -11.67 7.91
N GLY A 85 -6.88 -10.50 8.51
CA GLY A 85 -8.15 -9.78 8.53
C GLY A 85 -9.23 -10.45 9.39
N LYS A 86 -8.89 -11.43 10.24
CA LYS A 86 -9.87 -12.16 11.06
C LYS A 86 -10.43 -11.30 12.19
N VAL A 87 -9.64 -10.39 12.75
CA VAL A 87 -10.06 -9.50 13.83
C VAL A 87 -10.97 -8.42 13.26
N VAL A 88 -10.54 -7.76 12.18
CA VAL A 88 -11.31 -6.64 11.60
C VAL A 88 -12.67 -7.10 11.04
N ARG A 89 -12.76 -8.31 10.46
CA ARG A 89 -14.04 -8.85 9.98
C ARG A 89 -15.09 -9.05 11.09
N GLN A 90 -14.70 -9.11 12.36
CA GLN A 90 -15.66 -9.15 13.48
C GLN A 90 -16.47 -7.84 13.60
N MET A 91 -15.94 -6.74 13.07
CA MET A 91 -16.66 -5.46 12.96
C MET A 91 -17.74 -5.46 11.85
N LYS A 92 -17.84 -6.56 11.08
CA LYS A 92 -18.82 -6.75 9.99
C LYS A 92 -18.83 -5.58 9.00
N PRO A 93 -17.70 -5.31 8.31
CA PRO A 93 -17.63 -4.24 7.33
C PRO A 93 -18.65 -4.43 6.21
N ASP A 94 -19.21 -3.32 5.72
CA ASP A 94 -20.11 -3.31 4.56
C ASP A 94 -19.37 -3.62 3.25
N VAL A 95 -18.09 -3.26 3.23
CA VAL A 95 -17.17 -3.37 2.09
C VAL A 95 -15.82 -3.87 2.60
N GLU A 96 -15.27 -4.90 1.96
CA GLU A 96 -13.87 -5.31 2.13
C GLU A 96 -13.07 -5.03 0.85
N ILE A 97 -11.92 -4.39 0.99
CA ILE A 97 -10.99 -4.09 -0.10
C ILE A 97 -9.68 -4.78 0.19
N ASP A 98 -9.30 -5.75 -0.63
CA ASP A 98 -7.96 -6.34 -0.56
C ASP A 98 -6.97 -5.53 -1.39
N ALA A 99 -6.18 -4.70 -0.70
CA ALA A 99 -5.20 -3.79 -1.26
C ALA A 99 -3.75 -4.14 -0.88
N ILE A 100 -3.49 -5.39 -0.45
CA ILE A 100 -2.13 -5.86 -0.16
C ILE A 100 -1.29 -6.03 -1.45
N VAL A 101 -1.97 -6.25 -2.58
CA VAL A 101 -1.38 -6.47 -3.93
C VAL A 101 -0.33 -7.59 -3.91
N ALA A 102 -0.66 -8.72 -3.30
CA ALA A 102 0.20 -9.91 -3.22
C ALA A 102 0.38 -10.63 -4.57
N LYS A 103 -0.34 -10.21 -5.62
CA LYS A 103 -0.38 -10.81 -6.96
C LYS A 103 -0.97 -12.22 -7.00
N LYS A 104 -1.53 -12.66 -5.88
CA LYS A 104 -2.26 -13.91 -5.68
C LYS A 104 -3.26 -13.70 -4.55
N ASN A 105 -4.39 -14.39 -4.61
CA ASN A 105 -5.38 -14.36 -3.53
C ASN A 105 -4.82 -15.07 -2.27
N LEU A 106 -4.72 -14.35 -1.15
CA LEU A 106 -4.25 -14.86 0.14
C LEU A 106 -5.40 -15.17 1.13
N GLY A 107 -6.55 -15.56 0.60
CA GLY A 107 -7.70 -16.03 1.37
C GLY A 107 -8.88 -15.07 1.43
N THR A 108 -8.88 -14.03 0.61
CA THR A 108 -10.02 -13.13 0.41
C THR A 108 -11.11 -13.85 -0.37
N LYS A 109 -12.36 -13.74 0.08
CA LYS A 109 -13.51 -14.42 -0.53
C LYS A 109 -14.61 -13.42 -0.84
N ILE A 110 -15.39 -13.72 -1.87
CA ILE A 110 -16.53 -12.89 -2.27
C ILE A 110 -17.58 -12.75 -1.15
N SER A 111 -17.59 -13.69 -0.20
CA SER A 111 -18.49 -13.72 0.96
C SER A 111 -17.97 -12.94 2.18
N ASP A 112 -16.78 -12.34 2.15
CA ASP A 112 -16.18 -11.71 3.33
C ASP A 112 -16.89 -10.42 3.75
N ALA A 113 -17.60 -9.77 2.82
CA ALA A 113 -18.47 -8.61 3.05
C ALA A 113 -19.57 -8.54 1.97
N SER A 114 -20.55 -7.63 2.11
CA SER A 114 -21.57 -7.43 1.07
C SER A 114 -21.00 -6.95 -0.26
N VAL A 115 -19.88 -6.22 -0.20
CA VAL A 115 -19.09 -5.82 -1.37
C VAL A 115 -17.64 -6.18 -1.08
N VAL A 116 -16.98 -6.85 -2.02
CA VAL A 116 -15.60 -7.31 -1.89
C VAL A 116 -14.87 -6.87 -3.14
N ILE A 117 -13.78 -6.13 -2.98
CA ILE A 117 -13.01 -5.54 -4.08
C ILE A 117 -11.56 -6.01 -3.99
N GLY A 118 -11.06 -6.65 -5.04
CA GLY A 118 -9.63 -6.97 -5.17
C GLY A 118 -8.88 -5.87 -5.90
N VAL A 119 -7.69 -5.48 -5.44
CA VAL A 119 -6.85 -4.50 -6.14
C VAL A 119 -5.71 -5.20 -6.87
N GLY A 120 -5.69 -5.09 -8.20
CA GLY A 120 -4.64 -5.61 -9.06
C GLY A 120 -4.74 -7.12 -9.33
N PRO A 121 -3.66 -7.74 -9.83
CA PRO A 121 -3.66 -9.14 -10.23
C PRO A 121 -3.79 -10.08 -9.04
N GLY A 122 -4.26 -11.30 -9.31
CA GLY A 122 -4.44 -12.36 -8.31
C GLY A 122 -5.88 -12.57 -7.84
N PHE A 123 -6.82 -11.77 -8.35
CA PHE A 123 -8.26 -11.88 -8.09
C PHE A 123 -9.04 -11.99 -9.41
N CYS A 124 -10.16 -12.70 -9.37
CA CYS A 124 -11.14 -12.77 -10.46
C CYS A 124 -12.52 -12.31 -9.95
N ALA A 125 -13.08 -11.28 -10.59
CA ALA A 125 -14.43 -10.80 -10.33
C ALA A 125 -15.48 -11.85 -10.72
N GLY A 126 -16.49 -12.03 -9.87
CA GLY A 126 -17.49 -13.10 -9.98
C GLY A 126 -17.06 -14.43 -9.33
N LYS A 127 -15.81 -14.54 -8.87
CA LYS A 127 -15.30 -15.73 -8.17
C LYS A 127 -14.72 -15.38 -6.80
N ASP A 128 -13.66 -14.58 -6.79
CA ASP A 128 -12.92 -14.20 -5.57
C ASP A 128 -13.51 -12.95 -4.91
N CYS A 129 -14.10 -12.07 -5.72
CA CYS A 129 -14.58 -10.76 -5.31
C CYS A 129 -15.68 -10.28 -6.26
N HIS A 130 -16.35 -9.19 -5.91
CA HIS A 130 -17.40 -8.58 -6.73
C HIS A 130 -16.82 -7.69 -7.83
N ALA A 131 -15.68 -7.05 -7.58
CA ALA A 131 -14.95 -6.29 -8.60
C ALA A 131 -13.44 -6.38 -8.38
N VAL A 132 -12.69 -6.27 -9.47
CA VAL A 132 -11.24 -6.10 -9.48
C VAL A 132 -10.90 -4.71 -10.00
N ILE A 133 -10.00 -3.99 -9.33
CA ILE A 133 -9.50 -2.69 -9.80
C ILE A 133 -8.17 -2.87 -10.51
N GLU A 134 -8.07 -2.41 -11.76
CA GLU A 134 -6.84 -2.45 -12.53
C GLU A 134 -5.75 -1.59 -11.87
N SER A 135 -4.55 -2.18 -11.73
CA SER A 135 -3.40 -1.54 -11.06
C SER A 135 -2.18 -1.38 -11.99
N MET A 136 -2.21 -1.94 -13.20
CA MET A 136 -1.21 -1.74 -14.23
C MET A 136 -1.28 -0.29 -14.73
N ARG A 137 -0.12 0.36 -14.87
CA ARG A 137 -0.07 1.71 -15.45
C ARG A 137 -0.40 1.63 -16.94
N GLY A 138 -1.27 2.54 -17.39
CA GLY A 138 -1.76 2.60 -18.77
C GLY A 138 -3.13 3.24 -18.81
N HIS A 139 -3.79 3.21 -19.97
CA HIS A 139 -5.12 3.81 -20.15
C HIS A 139 -6.23 3.14 -19.30
N THR A 140 -6.00 1.93 -18.80
CA THR A 140 -6.95 1.17 -17.99
C THR A 140 -6.71 1.31 -16.49
N LEU A 141 -5.67 2.02 -16.05
CA LEU A 141 -5.33 2.16 -14.64
C LEU A 141 -6.51 2.70 -13.83
N GLY A 142 -6.86 1.99 -12.74
CA GLY A 142 -7.97 2.36 -11.88
C GLY A 142 -9.35 1.92 -12.38
N ARG A 143 -9.46 1.28 -13.54
CA ARG A 143 -10.76 0.80 -14.04
C ARG A 143 -11.31 -0.34 -13.16
N ALA A 144 -12.59 -0.27 -12.83
CA ALA A 144 -13.32 -1.37 -12.19
C ALA A 144 -13.71 -2.45 -13.22
N ILE A 145 -13.37 -3.69 -12.90
CA ILE A 145 -13.63 -4.91 -13.69
C ILE A 145 -14.63 -5.74 -12.90
N TYR A 146 -15.81 -6.00 -13.49
CA TYR A 146 -16.91 -6.72 -12.83
C TYR A 146 -17.01 -8.19 -13.26
N GLU A 147 -16.26 -8.58 -14.29
CA GLU A 147 -16.12 -9.96 -14.75
C GLU A 147 -14.68 -10.17 -15.23
N GLY A 148 -14.01 -11.21 -14.72
CA GLY A 148 -12.62 -11.52 -15.04
C GLY A 148 -11.60 -10.84 -14.12
N SER A 149 -10.35 -10.71 -14.59
CA SER A 149 -9.19 -10.33 -13.77
C SER A 149 -8.46 -9.11 -14.32
N ALA A 150 -7.68 -8.42 -13.47
CA ALA A 150 -6.74 -7.38 -13.90
C ALA A 150 -5.57 -7.97 -14.71
N ILE A 151 -4.85 -7.08 -15.41
CA ILE A 151 -3.62 -7.44 -16.14
C ILE A 151 -2.61 -8.12 -15.20
N GLU A 152 -2.02 -9.22 -15.66
CA GLU A 152 -1.03 -9.99 -14.90
C GLU A 152 0.20 -9.15 -14.53
N ASN A 153 0.81 -9.49 -13.38
CA ASN A 153 2.01 -8.81 -12.94
C ASN A 153 3.20 -9.15 -13.87
N THR A 154 3.70 -8.15 -14.59
CA THR A 154 4.90 -8.25 -15.45
C THR A 154 6.20 -8.37 -14.67
N GLY A 155 6.21 -8.05 -13.37
CA GLY A 155 7.42 -8.00 -12.54
C GLY A 155 8.29 -6.74 -12.75
N ILE A 156 7.97 -5.92 -13.76
CA ILE A 156 8.70 -4.71 -14.11
C ILE A 156 8.01 -3.51 -13.42
N PRO A 157 8.74 -2.71 -12.61
CA PRO A 157 8.19 -1.48 -12.05
C PRO A 157 7.76 -0.49 -13.14
N GLY A 158 6.74 0.32 -12.87
CA GLY A 158 6.31 1.37 -13.80
C GLY A 158 7.44 2.36 -14.14
N ASN A 159 7.47 2.80 -15.40
CA ASN A 159 8.45 3.74 -15.92
C ASN A 159 8.29 5.12 -15.26
N ILE A 160 9.40 5.67 -14.78
CA ILE A 160 9.50 7.07 -14.34
C ILE A 160 10.74 7.65 -15.02
N ALA A 161 10.57 8.67 -15.86
CA ALA A 161 11.64 9.34 -16.60
C ALA A 161 12.61 8.38 -17.34
N GLY A 162 12.10 7.28 -17.90
CA GLY A 162 12.88 6.29 -18.65
C GLY A 162 13.37 5.09 -17.82
N PHE A 163 13.23 5.11 -16.50
CA PHE A 163 13.74 4.06 -15.61
C PHE A 163 12.64 3.16 -15.05
N THR A 164 12.93 1.87 -14.89
CA THR A 164 11.97 0.87 -14.39
C THR A 164 12.55 0.09 -13.22
N VAL A 165 13.25 -1.02 -13.46
CA VAL A 165 13.85 -1.90 -12.45
C VAL A 165 14.99 -1.20 -11.72
N GLU A 166 15.75 -0.37 -12.44
CA GLU A 166 16.93 0.35 -11.96
C GLU A 166 16.62 1.32 -10.83
N ARG A 167 15.37 1.77 -10.74
CA ARG A 167 14.90 2.67 -9.69
C ARG A 167 14.72 1.97 -8.34
N VAL A 168 14.69 0.64 -8.32
CA VAL A 168 14.43 -0.16 -7.11
C VAL A 168 15.74 -0.77 -6.62
N PHE A 169 16.10 -0.49 -5.36
CA PHE A 169 17.21 -1.19 -4.72
C PHE A 169 16.70 -2.34 -3.84
N ARG A 170 17.45 -3.43 -3.86
CA ARG A 170 17.06 -4.72 -3.26
C ARG A 170 18.14 -5.22 -2.31
N ALA A 171 17.72 -6.02 -1.33
CA ALA A 171 18.62 -6.66 -0.39
C ALA A 171 19.56 -7.63 -1.14
N PRO A 172 20.89 -7.54 -0.96
CA PRO A 172 21.86 -8.42 -1.63
C PRO A 172 21.92 -9.81 -0.99
N LYS A 173 21.38 -9.97 0.23
CA LYS A 173 21.31 -11.22 0.97
C LYS A 173 20.19 -11.14 2.01
N ALA A 174 19.92 -12.23 2.71
CA ALA A 174 19.13 -12.19 3.93
C ALA A 174 19.92 -11.54 5.08
N GLY A 175 19.22 -10.85 5.98
CA GLY A 175 19.80 -10.21 7.17
C GLY A 175 19.05 -8.96 7.59
N LYS A 176 19.68 -8.15 8.44
CA LYS A 176 19.05 -6.96 9.04
C LYS A 176 19.29 -5.72 8.18
N PHE A 177 18.23 -5.05 7.74
CA PHE A 177 18.33 -3.83 6.95
C PHE A 177 18.66 -2.61 7.81
N CYS A 178 19.51 -1.71 7.30
CA CYS A 178 19.85 -0.43 7.93
C CYS A 178 20.04 0.66 6.87
N GLY A 179 19.26 1.73 6.93
CA GLY A 179 19.37 2.89 6.05
C GLY A 179 20.63 3.72 6.34
N LYS A 180 21.36 4.09 5.29
CA LYS A 180 22.43 5.10 5.38
C LYS A 180 21.95 6.50 4.95
N LYS A 181 20.97 6.51 4.04
CA LYS A 181 20.25 7.69 3.56
C LYS A 181 18.81 7.66 4.07
N THR A 182 18.08 8.74 3.89
CA THR A 182 16.67 8.83 4.24
C THR A 182 15.84 9.44 3.12
N PHE A 183 14.52 9.49 3.30
CA PHE A 183 13.58 10.11 2.36
C PHE A 183 13.98 11.55 2.05
N GLY A 184 13.96 11.91 0.77
CA GLY A 184 14.32 13.27 0.32
C GLY A 184 15.80 13.45 0.00
N ASP A 185 16.68 12.55 0.44
CA ASP A 185 18.10 12.64 0.09
C ASP A 185 18.30 12.46 -1.42
N LEU A 186 19.10 13.36 -2.01
CA LEU A 186 19.63 13.18 -3.36
C LEU A 186 20.83 12.24 -3.32
N VAL A 187 20.86 11.30 -4.26
CA VAL A 187 21.92 10.29 -4.38
C VAL A 187 22.46 10.25 -5.79
N LYS A 188 23.74 9.89 -5.89
CA LYS A 188 24.40 9.61 -7.17
C LYS A 188 24.55 8.12 -7.39
N ARG A 189 24.54 7.70 -8.64
CA ARG A 189 24.84 6.31 -9.02
C ARG A 189 26.17 5.87 -8.40
N GLY A 190 26.17 4.68 -7.79
CA GLY A 190 27.31 4.12 -7.08
C GLY A 190 27.42 4.53 -5.60
N GLU A 191 26.62 5.50 -5.14
CA GLU A 191 26.59 5.89 -3.74
C GLU A 191 25.92 4.82 -2.87
N VAL A 192 26.45 4.57 -1.67
CA VAL A 192 25.84 3.63 -0.71
C VAL A 192 24.62 4.28 -0.06
N VAL A 193 23.46 3.64 -0.20
CA VAL A 193 22.17 4.15 0.31
C VAL A 193 21.68 3.43 1.56
N ALA A 194 22.09 2.17 1.75
CA ALA A 194 21.71 1.33 2.88
C ALA A 194 22.68 0.15 3.02
N PHE A 195 22.47 -0.68 4.03
CA PHE A 195 23.19 -1.92 4.28
C PHE A 195 22.22 -3.04 4.63
N VAL A 196 22.65 -4.28 4.35
CA VAL A 196 22.11 -5.48 5.00
C VAL A 196 23.23 -6.12 5.79
N ASP A 197 23.10 -6.09 7.11
CA ASP A 197 24.18 -6.24 8.07
C ASP A 197 25.35 -5.28 7.74
N GLN A 198 26.41 -5.78 7.11
CA GLN A 198 27.60 -5.02 6.69
C GLN A 198 27.73 -4.90 5.17
N LEU A 199 26.86 -5.56 4.38
CA LEU A 199 26.93 -5.52 2.92
C LEU A 199 26.22 -4.25 2.40
N PRO A 200 26.90 -3.40 1.61
CA PRO A 200 26.32 -2.16 1.11
C PRO A 200 25.29 -2.42 0.00
N ILE A 201 24.23 -1.61 0.02
CA ILE A 201 23.32 -1.41 -1.11
C ILE A 201 23.69 -0.09 -1.77
N VAL A 202 23.95 -0.13 -3.08
CA VAL A 202 24.34 1.05 -3.87
C VAL A 202 23.20 1.54 -4.76
N ALA A 203 23.14 2.85 -4.97
CA ALA A 203 22.23 3.48 -5.90
C ALA A 203 22.58 3.07 -7.35
N SER A 204 21.61 2.51 -8.07
CA SER A 204 21.78 2.13 -9.48
C SER A 204 21.60 3.29 -10.45
N ILE A 205 20.98 4.39 -9.99
CA ILE A 205 20.67 5.60 -10.75
C ILE A 205 20.86 6.85 -9.87
N ASP A 206 20.98 8.00 -10.52
CA ASP A 206 20.85 9.30 -9.86
C ASP A 206 19.37 9.57 -9.50
N GLY A 207 19.13 10.30 -8.42
CA GLY A 207 17.78 10.76 -8.09
C GLY A 207 17.57 11.02 -6.60
N MET A 208 16.31 11.01 -6.18
CA MET A 208 15.90 11.20 -4.79
C MET A 208 15.44 9.89 -4.16
N ILE A 209 15.83 9.60 -2.92
CA ILE A 209 15.25 8.50 -2.14
C ILE A 209 13.78 8.80 -1.85
N ARG A 210 12.89 8.01 -2.44
CA ARG A 210 11.43 8.14 -2.32
C ARG A 210 10.80 7.03 -1.48
N GLY A 211 11.46 5.88 -1.42
CA GLY A 211 11.06 4.72 -0.63
C GLY A 211 12.26 4.13 0.09
N MET A 212 12.07 3.71 1.33
CA MET A 212 13.04 2.98 2.13
C MET A 212 12.33 2.17 3.22
N LEU A 213 12.74 0.92 3.44
CA LEU A 213 12.31 0.12 4.59
C LEU A 213 12.74 0.78 5.92
N GLN A 214 12.12 0.37 7.01
CA GLN A 214 12.51 0.75 8.36
C GLN A 214 13.78 0.03 8.81
N ASP A 215 14.58 0.70 9.63
CA ASP A 215 15.78 0.11 10.19
C ASP A 215 15.43 -1.08 11.08
N GLY A 216 16.24 -2.11 10.97
CA GLY A 216 16.17 -3.31 11.78
C GLY A 216 15.19 -4.37 11.31
N VAL A 217 14.48 -4.17 10.19
CA VAL A 217 13.64 -5.21 9.60
C VAL A 217 14.51 -6.32 9.00
N GLU A 218 14.09 -7.56 9.20
CA GLU A 218 14.67 -8.74 8.54
C GLU A 218 14.26 -8.75 7.07
N VAL A 219 15.23 -8.87 6.18
CA VAL A 219 15.02 -8.96 4.73
C VAL A 219 15.52 -10.30 4.20
N PHE A 220 15.00 -10.72 3.05
CA PHE A 220 15.51 -11.85 2.28
C PHE A 220 16.21 -11.36 1.01
N GLU A 221 17.07 -12.19 0.41
CA GLU A 221 17.77 -11.85 -0.83
C GLU A 221 16.80 -11.44 -1.95
N GLY A 222 17.05 -10.30 -2.58
CA GLY A 222 16.20 -9.75 -3.63
C GLY A 222 14.94 -9.03 -3.13
N MET A 223 14.69 -8.99 -1.81
CA MET A 223 13.58 -8.21 -1.24
C MET A 223 13.71 -6.73 -1.61
N LYS A 224 12.60 -6.09 -1.97
CA LYS A 224 12.58 -4.66 -2.27
C LYS A 224 12.83 -3.88 -0.97
N CYS A 225 13.92 -3.10 -0.94
CA CYS A 225 14.29 -2.30 0.23
C CYS A 225 13.95 -0.82 0.09
N GLY A 226 13.72 -0.34 -1.13
CA GLY A 226 13.34 1.04 -1.38
C GLY A 226 13.33 1.39 -2.86
N ASP A 227 13.17 2.67 -3.16
CA ASP A 227 13.25 3.19 -4.51
C ASP A 227 13.76 4.63 -4.60
N ILE A 228 14.48 4.88 -5.68
CA ILE A 228 15.01 6.18 -6.10
C ILE A 228 14.10 6.72 -7.19
N ASP A 229 13.73 8.00 -7.11
CA ASP A 229 12.99 8.69 -8.14
C ASP A 229 13.95 9.52 -9.02
N PRO A 230 14.09 9.20 -10.31
CA PRO A 230 15.09 9.83 -11.19
C PRO A 230 14.82 11.31 -11.46
N ARG A 231 13.65 11.83 -11.09
CA ARG A 231 13.33 13.26 -11.19
C ARG A 231 14.09 14.13 -10.19
N GLY A 232 14.83 13.52 -9.25
CA GLY A 232 15.67 14.24 -8.29
C GLY A 232 14.85 15.21 -7.44
N GLU A 233 15.26 16.48 -7.40
CA GLU A 233 14.60 17.53 -6.61
C GLU A 233 13.10 17.73 -6.93
N GLN A 234 12.67 17.36 -8.14
CA GLN A 234 11.26 17.45 -8.55
C GLN A 234 10.42 16.24 -8.09
N ALA A 235 11.06 15.21 -7.53
CA ALA A 235 10.35 14.06 -7.01
C ALA A 235 9.59 14.43 -5.73
N ASN A 236 8.47 13.76 -5.52
CA ASN A 236 7.69 13.92 -4.31
C ASN A 236 7.59 12.60 -3.54
N TYR A 237 8.08 12.62 -2.30
CA TYR A 237 7.99 11.48 -1.39
C TYR A 237 6.88 11.64 -0.34
N THR A 238 6.26 12.81 -0.20
CA THR A 238 5.27 13.13 0.84
C THR A 238 3.81 13.03 0.37
N MET A 239 3.56 12.81 -0.92
CA MET A 239 2.23 12.70 -1.53
C MET A 239 1.96 11.29 -2.05
N CYS A 240 0.69 10.90 -1.94
CA CYS A 240 0.17 9.70 -2.58
C CYS A 240 0.46 9.74 -4.09
N SER A 241 0.69 8.57 -4.67
CA SER A 241 0.96 8.52 -6.11
C SER A 241 -0.32 8.73 -6.93
N ASP A 242 -0.15 9.25 -8.15
CA ASP A 242 -1.16 9.23 -9.22
C ASP A 242 -1.83 7.84 -9.35
N LYS A 243 -1.03 6.77 -9.26
CA LYS A 243 -1.50 5.39 -9.28
C LYS A 243 -2.42 5.07 -8.10
N ALA A 244 -2.06 5.48 -6.89
CA ALA A 244 -2.90 5.25 -5.72
C ALA A 244 -4.25 5.97 -5.86
N PHE A 245 -4.27 7.19 -6.41
CA PHE A 245 -5.52 7.92 -6.66
C PHE A 245 -6.38 7.33 -7.77
N ALA A 246 -5.77 6.90 -8.88
CA ALA A 246 -6.53 6.24 -9.94
C ALA A 246 -7.21 4.97 -9.42
N ILE A 247 -6.48 4.15 -8.65
CA ILE A 247 -7.04 2.95 -7.99
C ILE A 247 -8.16 3.34 -7.03
N ALA A 248 -7.96 4.35 -6.19
CA ALA A 248 -8.97 4.81 -5.25
C ALA A 248 -10.26 5.30 -5.94
N GLY A 249 -10.14 5.95 -7.11
CA GLY A 249 -11.28 6.32 -7.95
C GLY A 249 -12.08 5.11 -8.40
N GLY A 250 -11.40 4.07 -8.91
CA GLY A 250 -12.04 2.80 -9.27
C GLY A 250 -12.72 2.08 -8.11
N VAL A 251 -12.08 2.09 -6.94
CA VAL A 251 -12.66 1.55 -5.70
C VAL A 251 -13.96 2.29 -5.37
N LEU A 252 -13.94 3.63 -5.38
CA LEU A 252 -15.12 4.44 -5.07
C LEU A 252 -16.24 4.21 -6.09
N GLU A 253 -15.92 4.13 -7.38
CA GLU A 253 -16.89 3.77 -8.44
C GLU A 253 -17.55 2.41 -8.16
N ALA A 254 -16.75 1.39 -7.85
CA ALA A 254 -17.27 0.05 -7.56
C ALA A 254 -18.17 0.03 -6.32
N ILE A 255 -17.78 0.72 -5.24
CA ILE A 255 -18.59 0.86 -4.03
C ILE A 255 -19.95 1.49 -4.36
N VAL A 256 -19.96 2.63 -5.05
CA VAL A 256 -21.19 3.37 -5.36
C VAL A 256 -22.09 2.53 -6.26
N LYS A 257 -21.53 1.94 -7.33
CA LYS A 257 -22.31 1.15 -8.28
C LYS A 257 -23.00 -0.05 -7.61
N MET A 258 -22.30 -0.78 -6.74
CA MET A 258 -22.82 -1.99 -6.10
C MET A 258 -23.74 -1.74 -4.91
N LYS A 259 -23.73 -0.54 -4.33
CA LYS A 259 -24.65 -0.17 -3.23
C LYS A 259 -25.92 0.52 -3.72
N VAL A 260 -25.93 1.03 -4.94
CA VAL A 260 -27.11 1.64 -5.58
C VAL A 260 -27.92 0.61 -6.39
N SER A 261 -27.30 -0.50 -6.80
CA SER A 261 -27.92 -1.63 -7.50
C SER A 261 -28.57 -2.63 -6.54
#